data_AF-A0A2W4WNQ6-F1
#
_entry.id   AF-A0A2W4WNQ6-F1
#
_cell.length_a   1.000
_cell.length_b   1.000
_cell.length_c   1.000
_cell.angle_alpha   90.00
_cell.angle_beta   90.00
_cell.angle_gamma   90.00
#
_symmetry.space_group_name_H-M   'P 1'
#
loop_
_entity.id
_entity.type
_entity.pdbx_description
1 polymer ?
#
loop_
_entity_poly.entity_id
_entity_poly.type
_entity_poly.pdbx_seq_one_letter_code
_entity_poly.pdbx_strand_id
1 'polypeptide(L)'
;MSAIAPTRTAPIALWRIAQGFLHILYNLFGAPEDVAFRHTLTRGPYALLLSWLRVGEAMMRRLIAIEAAAFPKPNTRPLLHAARKRKRRAIGFECDKPEDWRVCFRLMERGRPRPHGTRRALRAGTPALHNFYSAWPLAAFNYPYFGTDSIGRVCRK
;
A
#
# COMPACT_ATOMS: atom_id res chain seq x y z
N MET A 1 -1.76 -33.02 -12.13
CA MET A 1 -2.84 -32.45 -11.32
C MET A 1 -3.22 -31.11 -11.94
N SER A 2 -4.28 -31.07 -12.74
CA SER A 2 -4.72 -29.83 -13.39
C SER A 2 -5.35 -28.94 -12.32
N ALA A 3 -4.71 -27.80 -12.00
CA ALA A 3 -5.25 -26.83 -11.07
C ALA A 3 -6.60 -26.33 -11.60
N ILE A 4 -7.67 -26.55 -10.84
CA ILE A 4 -8.99 -25.99 -11.12
C ILE A 4 -8.81 -24.46 -11.14
N ALA A 5 -9.03 -23.84 -12.30
CA ALA A 5 -8.93 -22.40 -12.41
C ALA A 5 -9.92 -21.76 -11.42
N PRO A 6 -9.49 -20.82 -10.56
CA PRO A 6 -10.39 -20.23 -9.58
C PRO A 6 -11.57 -19.57 -10.29
N THR A 7 -12.78 -19.93 -9.91
CA THR A 7 -14.02 -19.30 -10.41
C THR A 7 -14.00 -17.84 -9.97
N ARG A 8 -13.65 -16.94 -10.90
CA ARG A 8 -13.63 -15.50 -10.64
C ARG A 8 -15.05 -14.96 -10.67
N THR A 9 -15.40 -14.17 -9.67
CA THR A 9 -16.70 -13.48 -9.61
C THR A 9 -16.62 -12.10 -10.23
N ALA A 10 -15.46 -11.45 -10.18
CA ALA A 10 -15.30 -10.14 -10.79
C ALA A 10 -15.24 -10.24 -12.33
N PRO A 11 -15.87 -9.30 -13.06
CA PRO A 11 -15.83 -9.27 -14.52
C PRO A 11 -14.39 -9.28 -15.06
N ILE A 12 -14.10 -10.19 -15.99
CA ILE A 12 -12.76 -10.33 -16.57
C ILE A 12 -12.28 -9.05 -17.28
N ALA A 13 -13.20 -8.25 -17.80
CA ALA A 13 -12.90 -6.95 -18.40
C ALA A 13 -12.21 -6.00 -17.41
N LEU A 14 -12.66 -5.96 -16.15
CA LEU A 14 -12.07 -5.09 -15.13
C LEU A 14 -10.66 -5.56 -14.75
N TRP A 15 -10.44 -6.87 -14.69
CA TRP A 15 -9.10 -7.45 -14.49
C TRP A 15 -8.15 -7.10 -15.63
N ARG A 16 -8.61 -7.14 -16.88
CA ARG A 16 -7.81 -6.72 -18.04
C ARG A 16 -7.47 -5.24 -18.02
N ILE A 17 -8.41 -4.39 -17.61
CA ILE A 17 -8.15 -2.95 -17.43
C ILE A 17 -7.10 -2.74 -16.34
N ALA A 18 -7.21 -3.44 -15.21
CA ALA A 18 -6.24 -3.35 -14.14
C ALA A 18 -4.84 -3.82 -14.58
N GLN A 19 -4.76 -4.93 -15.31
CA GLN A 19 -3.53 -5.40 -15.91
C GLN A 19 -2.93 -4.36 -16.87
N GLY A 20 -3.74 -3.82 -17.80
CA GLY A 20 -3.29 -2.76 -18.72
C GLY A 20 -2.78 -1.52 -17.98
N PHE A 21 -3.44 -1.12 -16.90
CA PHE A 21 -2.99 -0.02 -16.07
C PHE A 21 -1.64 -0.29 -15.40
N LEU A 22 -1.42 -1.50 -14.88
CA LEU A 22 -0.12 -1.89 -14.31
C LEU A 22 1.00 -1.88 -15.37
N HIS A 23 0.71 -2.31 -16.58
CA HIS A 23 1.66 -2.23 -17.70
C HIS A 23 1.97 -0.77 -18.05
N ILE A 24 0.98 0.12 -18.02
CA ILE A 24 1.20 1.56 -18.22
C ILE A 24 2.10 2.13 -17.12
N LEU A 25 1.88 1.77 -15.85
CA LEU A 25 2.77 2.19 -14.75
C LEU A 25 4.20 1.72 -14.96
N TYR A 26 4.37 0.45 -15.35
CA TYR A 26 5.68 -0.13 -15.65
C TYR A 26 6.37 0.63 -16.79
N ASN A 27 5.66 0.93 -17.87
CA ASN A 27 6.21 1.66 -19.01
C ASN A 27 6.55 3.13 -18.68
N LEU A 28 5.78 3.78 -17.80
CA LEU A 28 5.99 5.18 -17.43
C LEU A 28 7.12 5.37 -16.41
N PHE A 29 7.19 4.50 -15.40
CA PHE A 29 8.08 4.68 -14.25
C PHE A 29 9.25 3.68 -14.21
N GLY A 30 9.22 2.67 -15.08
CA GLY A 30 10.18 1.58 -15.10
C GLY A 30 9.82 0.47 -14.12
N ALA A 31 10.78 -0.43 -13.94
CA ALA A 31 10.66 -1.54 -13.04
C ALA A 31 10.62 -1.04 -11.58
N PRO A 32 9.73 -1.57 -10.71
CA PRO A 32 9.63 -1.12 -9.32
C PRO A 32 10.93 -1.27 -8.54
N GLU A 33 11.78 -2.23 -8.92
CA GLU A 33 13.13 -2.49 -8.41
C GLU A 33 14.03 -1.28 -8.66
N ASP A 34 13.99 -0.73 -9.88
CA ASP A 34 14.77 0.44 -10.27
C ASP A 34 14.34 1.68 -9.50
N VAL A 35 13.03 1.83 -9.28
CA VAL A 35 12.48 2.91 -8.47
C VAL A 35 12.92 2.79 -7.01
N ALA A 36 12.97 1.56 -6.47
CA ALA A 36 13.47 1.27 -5.12
C ALA A 36 14.96 1.63 -5.00
N PHE A 37 15.75 1.19 -5.98
CA PHE A 37 17.20 1.34 -6.03
C PHE A 37 17.63 2.80 -6.14
N ARG A 38 16.85 3.64 -6.82
CA ARG A 38 17.12 5.08 -6.91
C ARG A 38 17.13 5.80 -5.55
N HIS A 39 16.55 5.19 -4.50
CA HIS A 39 16.52 5.59 -3.08
C HIS A 39 15.94 6.99 -2.76
N THR A 40 16.07 7.96 -3.65
CA THR A 40 15.61 9.35 -3.55
C THR A 40 14.92 9.78 -4.84
N LEU A 41 13.69 10.28 -4.71
CA LEU A 41 12.96 10.91 -5.80
C LEU A 41 12.77 12.39 -5.46
N THR A 42 12.86 13.25 -6.47
CA THR A 42 12.47 14.66 -6.33
C THR A 42 10.96 14.76 -6.14
N ARG A 43 10.51 15.85 -5.50
CA ARG A 43 9.10 16.01 -5.07
C ARG A 43 8.08 15.87 -6.21
N GLY A 44 8.37 16.39 -7.39
CA GLY A 44 7.46 16.36 -8.54
C GLY A 44 7.17 14.94 -9.02
N PRO A 45 8.19 14.19 -9.47
CA PRO A 45 8.07 12.78 -9.83
C PRO A 45 7.49 11.90 -8.72
N TYR A 46 7.88 12.14 -7.47
CA TYR A 46 7.31 11.43 -6.32
C TYR A 46 5.79 11.66 -6.19
N ALA A 47 5.34 12.93 -6.29
CA ALA A 47 3.93 13.27 -6.18
C ALA A 47 3.11 12.71 -7.34
N LEU A 48 3.67 12.71 -8.55
CA LEU A 48 3.06 12.10 -9.73
C LEU A 48 2.94 10.59 -9.55
N LEU A 49 4.03 9.88 -9.26
CA LEU A 49 4.01 8.44 -9.03
C LEU A 49 3.01 8.06 -7.93
N LEU A 50 2.98 8.81 -6.83
CA LEU A 50 2.04 8.58 -5.73
C LEU A 50 0.57 8.77 -6.14
N SER A 51 0.24 9.75 -6.99
CA SER A 51 -1.15 9.94 -7.43
C SER A 51 -1.62 8.78 -8.30
N TRP A 52 -0.77 8.31 -9.21
CA TRP A 52 -1.03 7.14 -10.05
C TRP A 52 -1.16 5.85 -9.24
N LEU A 53 -0.26 5.61 -8.28
CA LEU A 53 -0.34 4.44 -7.40
C LEU A 53 -1.62 4.42 -6.56
N ARG A 54 -2.10 5.57 -6.08
CA ARG A 54 -3.37 5.65 -5.34
C ARG A 54 -4.56 5.23 -6.19
N VAL A 55 -4.58 5.60 -7.47
CA VAL A 55 -5.64 5.19 -8.41
C VAL A 55 -5.57 3.68 -8.64
N GLY A 56 -4.37 3.14 -8.88
CA GLY A 56 -4.16 1.69 -9.03
C GLY A 56 -4.61 0.90 -7.79
N GLU A 57 -4.20 1.37 -6.62
CA GLU A 57 -4.59 0.80 -5.32
C GLU A 57 -6.11 0.80 -5.15
N ALA A 58 -6.78 1.92 -5.44
CA ALA A 58 -8.23 2.04 -5.33
C ALA A 58 -8.96 1.06 -6.27
N MET A 59 -8.47 0.92 -7.51
CA MET A 59 -9.02 -0.02 -8.48
C MET A 59 -8.84 -1.48 -8.02
N MET A 60 -7.63 -1.87 -7.61
CA MET A 60 -7.34 -3.22 -7.11
C MET A 60 -8.16 -3.57 -5.86
N ARG A 61 -8.32 -2.61 -4.93
CA ARG A 61 -9.18 -2.79 -3.75
C ARG A 61 -10.62 -3.10 -4.12
N ARG A 62 -11.18 -2.43 -5.14
CA ARG A 62 -12.55 -2.68 -5.61
C ARG A 62 -12.68 -4.06 -6.25
N LEU A 63 -11.70 -4.48 -7.05
CA LEU A 63 -11.67 -5.83 -7.62
C LEU A 63 -11.65 -6.90 -6.54
N ILE A 64 -10.75 -6.78 -5.56
CA ILE A 64 -10.68 -7.69 -4.41
C ILE A 64 -11.98 -7.67 -3.62
N ALA A 65 -12.63 -6.51 -3.48
CA ALA A 65 -13.92 -6.41 -2.80
C ALA A 65 -15.02 -7.21 -3.49
N ILE A 66 -15.09 -7.15 -4.82
CA ILE A 66 -16.08 -7.89 -5.61
C ILE A 66 -15.86 -9.40 -5.44
N GLU A 67 -14.60 -9.85 -5.50
CA GLU A 67 -14.26 -11.26 -5.24
C GLU A 67 -14.59 -11.66 -3.80
N ALA A 68 -14.23 -10.82 -2.82
CA ALA A 68 -14.52 -11.06 -1.41
C ALA A 68 -16.03 -11.12 -1.11
N ALA A 69 -16.84 -10.35 -1.82
CA ALA A 69 -18.30 -10.34 -1.68
C ALA A 69 -18.95 -11.63 -2.18
N ALA A 70 -18.28 -12.39 -3.03
CA ALA A 70 -18.75 -13.69 -3.50
C ALA A 70 -18.67 -14.78 -2.43
N PHE A 71 -17.75 -14.63 -1.47
CA PHE A 71 -17.61 -15.59 -0.40
C PHE A 71 -18.80 -15.47 0.56
N PRO A 72 -19.38 -16.62 0.98
CA PRO A 72 -20.46 -16.60 1.94
C PRO A 72 -19.96 -15.91 3.21
N LYS A 73 -20.62 -14.81 3.57
CA LYS A 73 -20.29 -14.10 4.81
C LYS A 73 -20.53 -15.08 5.96
N PRO A 74 -19.52 -15.40 6.80
CA PRO A 74 -19.80 -16.13 8.02
C PRO A 74 -20.80 -15.26 8.79
N ASN A 75 -22.01 -15.77 9.01
CA ASN A 75 -23.11 -15.05 9.64
C ASN A 75 -22.88 -14.93 11.16
N THR A 76 -21.67 -14.55 11.56
CA THR A 76 -21.31 -14.23 12.93
C THR A 76 -21.58 -12.74 13.12
N ARG A 77 -22.78 -12.44 13.63
CA ARG A 77 -23.09 -11.12 14.20
C ARG A 77 -21.90 -10.73 15.11
N PRO A 78 -21.19 -9.61 14.89
CA PRO A 78 -20.20 -9.21 15.85
C PRO A 78 -20.96 -8.77 17.12
N LEU A 79 -20.74 -9.54 18.19
CA LEU A 79 -20.95 -9.09 19.55
C LEU A 79 -20.41 -7.67 19.68
N LEU A 80 -21.16 -6.77 20.33
CA LEU A 80 -20.68 -5.49 20.84
C LEU A 80 -19.35 -5.72 21.57
N HIS A 81 -18.23 -5.56 20.88
CA HIS A 81 -16.92 -5.78 21.50
C HIS A 81 -16.67 -4.64 22.48
N ALA A 82 -16.49 -4.98 23.75
CA ALA A 82 -16.07 -4.02 24.76
C ALA A 82 -14.78 -3.32 24.32
N ALA A 83 -14.66 -2.04 24.67
CA ALA A 83 -13.51 -1.22 24.30
C ALA A 83 -12.20 -1.87 24.78
N ARG A 84 -11.36 -2.35 23.85
CA ARG A 84 -10.10 -3.03 24.17
C ARG A 84 -8.94 -2.03 24.27
N LYS A 85 -8.18 -2.06 25.36
CA LYS A 85 -6.92 -1.30 25.48
C LYS A 85 -5.92 -1.78 24.42
N ARG A 86 -5.56 -0.91 23.46
CA ARG A 86 -4.63 -1.23 22.37
C ARG A 86 -3.19 -1.15 22.86
N LYS A 87 -2.48 -2.29 22.93
CA LYS A 87 -1.01 -2.32 23.07
C LYS A 87 -0.38 -2.24 21.68
N ARG A 88 0.57 -1.32 21.47
CA ARG A 88 1.38 -1.30 20.25
C ARG A 88 2.35 -2.47 20.29
N ARG A 89 2.40 -3.25 19.21
CA ARG A 89 3.36 -4.34 19.00
C ARG A 89 4.11 -4.04 17.71
N ALA A 90 5.42 -4.31 17.67
CA ALA A 90 6.13 -4.42 16.41
C ALA A 90 5.53 -5.61 15.64
N ILE A 91 5.23 -5.41 14.36
CA ILE A 91 4.69 -6.45 13.48
C ILE A 91 5.73 -6.60 12.38
N GLY A 92 6.33 -7.78 12.30
CA GLY A 92 7.16 -8.17 11.16
C GLY A 92 6.28 -8.57 9.98
N PHE A 93 6.80 -8.39 8.78
CA PHE A 93 6.20 -8.91 7.55
C PHE A 93 7.06 -10.09 7.09
N GLU A 94 6.76 -11.28 7.60
CA GLU A 94 7.45 -12.52 7.20
C GLU A 94 6.83 -13.03 5.89
N CYS A 95 7.65 -13.27 4.86
CA CYS A 95 7.16 -13.79 3.56
C CYS A 95 6.56 -15.19 3.66
N ASP A 96 7.04 -15.99 4.62
CA ASP A 96 6.60 -17.36 4.80
C ASP A 96 5.21 -17.46 5.46
N LYS A 97 4.68 -16.36 6.00
CA LYS A 97 3.39 -16.31 6.71
C LYS A 97 2.52 -15.14 6.25
N PRO A 98 2.03 -15.16 5.00
CA PRO A 98 1.17 -14.10 4.48
C PRO A 98 -0.16 -13.97 5.25
N GLU A 99 -0.62 -15.02 5.92
CA GLU A 99 -1.84 -15.03 6.74
C GLU A 99 -1.76 -14.12 7.97
N ASP A 100 -0.56 -13.89 8.51
CA ASP A 100 -0.34 -13.00 9.66
C ASP A 100 -0.30 -11.52 9.24
N TRP A 101 -0.29 -11.25 7.93
CA TRP A 101 -0.20 -9.89 7.42
C TRP A 101 -1.49 -9.14 7.71
N ARG A 102 -1.35 -8.01 8.39
CA ARG A 102 -2.48 -7.11 8.63
C ARG A 102 -2.78 -6.29 7.39
N VAL A 103 -3.55 -6.85 6.48
CA VAL A 103 -4.00 -6.13 5.30
C VAL A 103 -5.32 -5.40 5.62
N CYS A 104 -5.24 -4.08 5.80
CA CYS A 104 -6.41 -3.23 5.94
C CYS A 104 -6.76 -2.58 4.61
N PHE A 105 -7.79 -3.09 3.93
CA PHE A 105 -8.35 -2.41 2.76
C PHE A 105 -9.37 -1.37 3.22
N ARG A 106 -9.07 -0.08 3.01
CA ARG A 106 -10.12 0.94 3.07
C ARG A 106 -10.89 0.87 1.75
N LEU A 107 -12.02 0.15 1.77
CA LEU A 107 -12.89 -0.06 0.60
C LEU A 107 -13.51 1.24 0.08
N MET A 108 -13.94 2.09 1.02
CA MET A 108 -14.53 3.39 0.78
C MET A 108 -13.52 4.43 1.23
N GLU A 109 -13.09 5.30 0.33
CA GLU A 109 -12.52 6.58 0.76
C GLU A 109 -13.61 7.26 1.57
N ARG A 110 -13.42 7.36 2.89
CA ARG A 110 -14.30 8.19 3.71
C ARG A 110 -14.11 9.60 3.17
N GLY A 111 -15.07 10.09 2.39
CA GLY A 111 -15.15 11.46 1.89
C GLY A 111 -15.29 12.51 3.00
N ARG A 112 -14.92 12.18 4.24
CA ARG A 112 -14.70 13.19 5.26
C ARG A 112 -13.37 13.85 4.95
N PRO A 113 -13.33 15.12 4.52
CA PRO A 113 -12.10 15.88 4.61
C PRO A 113 -11.60 15.69 6.05
N ARG A 114 -10.37 15.21 6.20
CA ARG A 114 -9.73 15.31 7.50
C ARG A 114 -9.87 16.78 7.89
N PRO A 115 -10.42 17.11 9.07
CA PRO A 115 -10.29 18.47 9.56
C PRO A 115 -8.80 18.78 9.42
N HIS A 116 -8.49 19.88 8.74
CA HIS A 116 -7.13 20.40 8.67
C HIS A 116 -6.74 20.67 10.11
N GLY A 117 -6.25 19.63 10.80
CA GLY A 117 -5.59 19.77 12.07
C GLY A 117 -4.51 20.78 11.80
N THR A 118 -4.62 21.91 12.48
CA THR A 118 -3.70 23.04 12.40
C THR A 118 -2.30 22.47 12.24
N ARG A 119 -1.75 22.66 11.03
CA ARG A 119 -0.38 22.25 10.71
C ARG A 119 0.45 22.84 11.84
N ARG A 120 0.99 21.97 12.71
CA ARG A 120 1.85 22.39 13.81
C ARG A 120 2.94 23.22 13.15
N ALA A 121 2.92 24.54 13.38
CA ALA A 121 3.83 25.47 12.72
C ALA A 121 5.24 24.93 12.98
N LEU A 122 5.91 24.54 11.89
CA LEU A 122 7.32 24.19 11.94
C LEU A 122 8.02 25.41 12.56
N ARG A 123 8.74 25.18 13.67
CA ARG A 123 9.49 26.25 14.33
C ARG A 123 10.38 26.91 13.27
N ALA A 124 10.21 28.23 13.10
CA ALA A 124 11.05 29.05 12.25
C ALA A 124 12.52 28.79 12.65
N GLY A 125 13.31 28.23 11.74
CA GLY A 125 14.72 27.90 12.00
C GLY A 125 15.16 26.47 11.72
N THR A 126 14.27 25.56 11.32
CA THR A 126 14.73 24.25 10.80
C THR A 126 15.06 24.42 9.31
N PRO A 127 16.33 24.32 8.87
CA PRO A 127 16.66 24.43 7.45
C PRO A 127 15.94 23.32 6.69
N ALA A 128 15.30 23.67 5.57
CA ALA A 128 14.55 22.77 4.71
C ALA A 128 15.49 21.81 3.95
N LEU A 129 16.14 20.89 4.67
CA LEU A 129 17.17 19.99 4.11
C LEU A 129 16.63 18.68 3.53
N HIS A 130 15.33 18.56 3.27
CA HIS A 130 14.77 17.31 2.74
C HIS A 130 13.81 17.55 1.57
N ASN A 131 14.35 17.99 0.43
CA ASN A 131 13.66 17.92 -0.87
C ASN A 131 13.67 16.50 -1.48
N PHE A 132 14.40 15.58 -0.84
CA PHE A 132 14.46 14.18 -1.21
C PHE A 132 13.44 13.39 -0.40
N TYR A 133 12.49 12.78 -1.10
CA TYR A 133 11.56 11.84 -0.51
C TYR A 133 12.13 10.43 -0.69
N SER A 134 12.03 9.61 0.36
CA SER A 134 12.42 8.21 0.24
C SER A 134 11.54 7.52 -0.82
N ALA A 135 12.18 6.87 -1.78
CA ALA A 135 11.48 6.09 -2.82
C ALA A 135 10.95 4.75 -2.27
N TRP A 136 11.49 4.31 -1.13
CA TRP A 136 11.19 3.04 -0.46
C TRP A 136 9.69 2.75 -0.24
N PRO A 137 8.87 3.68 0.27
CA PRO A 137 7.43 3.43 0.45
C PRO A 137 6.66 3.26 -0.87
N LEU A 138 7.19 3.73 -2.00
CA LEU A 138 6.56 3.60 -3.31
C LEU A 138 6.93 2.28 -3.98
N ALA A 139 8.19 1.84 -3.80
CA ALA A 139 8.67 0.56 -4.31
C ALA A 139 8.05 -0.66 -3.62
N ALA A 140 7.74 -0.54 -2.33
CA ALA A 140 7.11 -1.60 -1.54
C ALA A 140 5.70 -2.00 -2.02
N PHE A 141 5.11 -1.27 -2.97
CA PHE A 141 3.79 -1.60 -3.53
C PHE A 141 3.82 -2.83 -4.45
N ASN A 142 5.00 -3.25 -4.94
CA ASN A 142 5.14 -4.35 -5.91
C ASN A 142 5.99 -5.54 -5.44
N TYR A 143 6.50 -5.52 -4.20
CA TYR A 143 7.34 -6.62 -3.67
C TYR A 143 6.86 -7.15 -2.32
N PRO A 144 6.69 -8.49 -2.18
CA PRO A 144 6.87 -9.14 -0.89
C PRO A 144 8.38 -9.07 -0.54
N TYR A 145 8.70 -8.48 0.60
CA TYR A 145 10.06 -8.16 1.04
C TYR A 145 10.93 -9.43 1.21
N PHE A 146 11.97 -9.59 0.39
CA PHE A 146 13.12 -10.42 0.79
C PHE A 146 13.88 -9.69 1.91
N GLY A 147 14.22 -10.45 2.95
CA GLY A 147 14.80 -9.94 4.18
C GLY A 147 16.17 -9.27 3.98
N THR A 148 16.38 -8.17 4.71
CA THR A 148 17.71 -7.69 5.06
C THR A 148 17.71 -7.25 6.52
N ASP A 149 17.89 -8.22 7.42
CA ASP A 149 18.47 -8.00 8.75
C ASP A 149 19.94 -7.61 8.56
N SER A 150 20.20 -6.37 8.18
CA SER A 150 21.47 -5.64 8.32
C SER A 150 21.44 -4.44 7.38
N ILE A 151 21.33 -3.23 7.95
CA ILE A 151 21.89 -1.93 7.52
C ILE A 151 21.12 -0.90 8.35
N GLY A 152 21.53 -0.80 9.61
CA GLY A 152 20.94 0.10 10.59
C GLY A 152 22.01 0.66 11.50
N ARG A 153 23.14 1.12 10.94
CA ARG A 153 24.15 1.84 11.73
C ARG A 153 25.14 2.68 10.93
N VAL A 154 24.69 3.56 10.03
CA VAL A 154 25.51 4.72 9.64
C VAL A 154 24.59 5.93 9.43
N CYS A 155 25.01 7.09 9.94
CA CYS A 155 24.36 8.41 9.90
C CYS A 155 23.42 8.76 11.08
N ARG A 156 23.99 8.81 12.29
CA ARG A 156 23.79 9.95 13.19
C ARG A 156 25.15 10.57 13.47
N LYS A 157 25.38 11.78 12.94
CA LYS A 157 26.21 12.79 13.58
C LYS A 157 25.24 13.82 14.15
#